data_AF-L9X562-F1
#
_entry.id   AF-L9X562-F1
#
_cell.length_a   1.000
_cell.length_b   1.000
_cell.length_c   1.000
_cell.angle_alpha   90.00
_cell.angle_beta   90.00
_cell.angle_gamma   90.00
#
_symmetry.space_group_name_H-M   'P 1'
#
loop_
_entity.id
_entity.type
_entity.pdbx_description
1 polymer ?
#
loop_
_entity_poly.entity_id
_entity_poly.type
_entity_poly.pdbx_seq_one_letter_code
_entity_poly.pdbx_strand_id
1 'polypeptide(L)'
;MGIDDTLSTLPDPGGHSFPDYSLPKGDPVMPIAVTREELRTLLELYDTFAAVDPTGLDSNPFLKSTTRFLEQTFGTPMYRPDEQLVDDIAAMLNEFSGDLAGEAVGVVDATPKHHKTLYFFLTSCRAYRSAVHIQFAPDEAAIDTLYEVYERVVDQEMYLKRPQTVLE
;
A
#
# COMPACT_ATOMS: atom_id res chain seq x y z
N MET A 1 -15.62 -8.44 9.08
CA MET A 1 -16.03 -8.25 7.66
C MET A 1 -15.07 -9.16 6.96
N GLY A 2 -15.51 -10.21 6.24
CA GLY A 2 -14.55 -11.27 5.91
C GLY A 2 -13.36 -10.73 5.09
N ILE A 3 -12.18 -11.35 5.20
CA ILE A 3 -10.99 -10.97 4.38
C ILE A 3 -11.35 -10.77 2.90
N ASP A 4 -12.18 -11.67 2.36
CA ASP A 4 -12.61 -11.62 0.97
C ASP A 4 -13.54 -10.43 0.69
N ASP A 5 -14.33 -9.96 1.66
CA ASP A 5 -15.18 -8.76 1.54
C ASP A 5 -14.30 -7.49 1.52
N THR A 6 -13.32 -7.38 2.42
CA THR A 6 -12.39 -6.24 2.48
C THR A 6 -11.57 -6.13 1.19
N LEU A 7 -11.00 -7.24 0.71
CA LEU A 7 -10.21 -7.26 -0.53
C LEU A 7 -11.05 -7.06 -1.80
N SER A 8 -12.34 -7.40 -1.76
CA SER A 8 -13.28 -7.15 -2.86
C SER A 8 -13.69 -5.68 -2.97
N THR A 9 -13.53 -4.90 -1.90
CA THR A 9 -13.84 -3.47 -1.86
C THR A 9 -12.78 -2.62 -2.56
N LEU A 10 -11.60 -3.19 -2.83
CA LEU A 10 -10.54 -2.50 -3.57
C LEU A 10 -10.94 -2.21 -5.01
N PRO A 11 -10.73 -0.97 -5.51
CA PRO A 11 -11.01 -0.63 -6.90
C PRO A 11 -10.17 -1.51 -7.82
N ASP A 12 -10.81 -1.98 -8.90
CA ASP A 12 -10.19 -2.86 -9.88
C ASP A 12 -8.90 -2.21 -10.42
N PRO A 13 -7.75 -2.91 -10.40
CA PRO A 13 -6.48 -2.35 -10.88
C PRO A 13 -6.52 -1.92 -12.35
N GLY A 14 -7.42 -2.49 -13.17
CA GLY A 14 -7.63 -2.05 -14.56
C GLY A 14 -8.34 -0.69 -14.70
N GLY A 15 -9.02 -0.23 -13.66
CA GLY A 15 -9.80 1.02 -13.64
C GLY A 15 -9.33 2.04 -12.59
N HIS A 16 -8.39 1.68 -11.73
CA HIS A 16 -7.89 2.58 -10.69
C HIS A 16 -6.86 3.57 -11.26
N SER A 17 -7.25 4.84 -11.39
CA SER A 17 -6.34 5.92 -11.76
C SER A 17 -5.86 6.63 -10.50
N PHE A 18 -4.55 6.69 -10.30
CA PHE A 18 -3.99 7.57 -9.28
C PHE A 18 -4.17 9.04 -9.69
N PRO A 19 -4.38 9.95 -8.73
CA PRO A 19 -4.31 11.39 -8.95
C PRO A 19 -2.99 11.80 -9.60
N ASP A 20 -3.03 12.83 -10.45
CA ASP A 20 -1.82 13.47 -10.95
C ASP A 20 -1.25 14.38 -9.85
N TYR A 21 -0.22 13.90 -9.16
CA TYR A 21 0.41 14.59 -8.04
C TYR A 21 1.46 15.64 -8.48
N SER A 22 1.44 16.09 -9.74
CA SER A 22 2.39 17.06 -10.28
C SER A 22 2.15 18.49 -9.75
N LEU A 23 2.51 18.72 -8.48
CA LEU A 23 2.64 20.05 -7.88
C LEU A 23 4.11 20.54 -7.98
N PRO A 24 4.36 21.84 -8.17
CA PRO A 24 5.72 22.35 -8.31
C PRO A 24 6.45 22.40 -6.95
N LYS A 25 7.54 21.63 -6.88
CA LYS A 25 8.53 21.44 -5.79
C LYS A 25 8.04 20.67 -4.55
N GLY A 26 8.37 19.37 -4.55
CA GLY A 26 8.20 18.45 -3.43
C GLY A 26 6.98 17.55 -3.62
N ASP A 27 7.06 16.32 -3.14
CA ASP A 27 5.89 15.46 -3.07
C ASP A 27 4.92 16.03 -2.01
N PRO A 28 3.61 16.11 -2.29
CA PRO A 28 2.65 16.56 -1.30
C PRO A 28 2.66 15.62 -0.09
N VAL A 29 2.66 16.20 1.10
CA VAL A 29 2.64 15.49 2.37
C VAL A 29 1.30 15.72 3.05
N MET A 30 0.60 14.65 3.43
CA MET A 30 -0.69 14.68 4.12
C MET A 30 -0.58 13.95 5.45
N PRO A 31 -0.82 14.62 6.58
CA PRO A 31 -0.78 13.98 7.88
C PRO A 31 -1.94 12.99 8.05
N ILE A 32 -1.65 11.76 8.43
CA ILE A 32 -2.65 10.77 8.87
C ILE A 32 -2.37 10.35 10.30
N ALA A 33 -3.43 10.06 11.06
CA ALA A 33 -3.28 9.48 12.39
C ALA A 33 -3.06 7.97 12.28
N VAL A 34 -1.97 7.50 12.90
CA VAL A 34 -1.62 6.08 12.99
C VAL A 34 -1.30 5.75 14.44
N THR A 35 -1.87 4.66 14.93
CA THR A 35 -1.61 4.14 16.27
C THR A 35 -0.42 3.18 16.27
N ARG A 36 0.19 2.99 17.43
CA ARG A 36 1.26 1.99 17.59
C ARG A 36 0.78 0.57 17.32
N GLU A 37 -0.48 0.29 17.67
CA GLU A 37 -1.07 -1.03 17.45
C GLU A 37 -1.26 -1.29 15.95
N GLU A 38 -1.79 -0.32 15.21
CA GLU A 38 -1.90 -0.40 13.76
C GLU A 38 -0.53 -0.61 13.11
N LEU A 39 0.48 0.19 13.47
CA LEU A 39 1.82 0.04 12.93
C LEU A 39 2.42 -1.34 13.22
N ARG A 40 2.24 -1.85 14.45
CA ARG A 40 2.70 -3.21 14.81
C ARG A 40 2.00 -4.27 13.97
N THR A 41 0.68 -4.16 13.80
CA THR A 41 -0.10 -5.08 12.97
C THR A 41 0.38 -5.05 11.51
N LEU A 42 0.72 -3.88 10.96
CA LEU A 42 1.28 -3.76 9.62
C LEU A 42 2.68 -4.39 9.49
N LEU A 43 3.52 -4.27 10.53
CA LEU A 43 4.84 -4.92 10.57
C LEU A 43 4.71 -6.44 10.60
N GLU A 44 3.82 -6.99 11.42
CA GLU A 44 3.55 -8.43 11.49
C GLU A 44 2.98 -8.97 10.14
N LEU A 45 2.12 -8.18 9.49
CA LEU A 45 1.62 -8.48 8.15
C LEU A 45 2.75 -8.46 7.11
N TYR A 46 3.63 -7.46 7.17
CA TYR A 46 4.79 -7.36 6.29
C TYR A 46 5.72 -8.56 6.45
N ASP A 47 6.01 -9.00 7.67
CA ASP A 47 6.84 -10.19 7.91
C ASP A 47 6.23 -11.44 7.25
N THR A 48 4.91 -11.59 7.36
CA THR A 48 4.17 -12.70 6.71
C THR A 48 4.24 -12.59 5.19
N PHE A 49 4.12 -11.37 4.65
CA PHE A 49 4.20 -11.10 3.22
C PHE A 49 5.60 -11.35 2.65
N ALA A 50 6.64 -10.87 3.33
CA ALA A 50 8.04 -11.01 2.91
C ALA A 50 8.55 -12.45 3.03
N ALA A 51 7.95 -13.26 3.93
CA ALA A 51 8.26 -14.68 4.06
C ALA A 51 7.70 -15.55 2.91
N VAL A 52 6.82 -15.01 2.07
CA VAL A 52 6.31 -15.72 0.89
C VAL A 52 7.41 -15.79 -0.17
N ASP A 53 7.94 -17.00 -0.42
CA ASP A 53 8.98 -17.24 -1.43
C ASP A 53 8.46 -16.96 -2.87
N PRO A 54 9.02 -15.96 -3.57
CA PRO A 54 8.64 -15.58 -4.93
C PRO A 54 8.93 -16.59 -6.03
N THR A 55 9.65 -17.68 -5.77
CA THR A 55 10.01 -18.62 -6.85
C THR A 55 8.81 -19.29 -7.54
N GLY A 56 7.60 -19.20 -6.96
CA GLY A 56 6.33 -19.53 -7.60
C GLY A 56 5.63 -18.39 -8.37
N LEU A 57 6.05 -17.13 -8.22
CA LEU A 57 5.36 -15.92 -8.69
C LEU A 57 5.53 -15.62 -10.17
N ASP A 58 6.66 -15.98 -10.79
CA ASP A 58 6.87 -15.83 -12.25
C ASP A 58 5.87 -16.65 -13.09
N SER A 59 5.23 -17.65 -12.47
CA SER A 59 4.19 -18.48 -13.07
C SER A 59 2.78 -17.91 -12.91
N ASN A 60 2.61 -16.82 -12.16
CA ASN A 60 1.30 -16.26 -11.82
C ASN A 60 0.83 -15.24 -12.87
N PRO A 61 -0.18 -15.58 -13.70
CA PRO A 61 -0.66 -14.71 -14.77
C PRO A 61 -1.31 -13.41 -14.26
N PHE A 62 -1.78 -13.37 -13.01
CA PHE A 62 -2.37 -12.19 -12.39
C PHE A 62 -1.28 -11.19 -11.98
N LEU A 63 -0.21 -11.64 -11.35
CA LEU A 63 0.94 -10.77 -11.06
C LEU A 63 1.65 -10.32 -12.32
N LYS A 64 1.73 -11.15 -13.37
CA LYS A 64 2.20 -10.68 -14.68
C LYS A 64 1.35 -9.54 -15.24
N SER A 65 0.05 -9.51 -14.95
CA SER A 65 -0.84 -8.43 -15.34
C SER A 65 -0.64 -7.18 -14.48
N THR A 66 -0.43 -7.35 -13.16
CA THR A 66 -0.07 -6.26 -12.23
C THR A 66 1.29 -5.67 -12.57
N THR A 67 2.30 -6.50 -12.84
CA THR A 67 3.62 -6.11 -13.33
C THR A 67 3.50 -5.36 -14.63
N ARG A 68 2.86 -5.92 -15.66
CA ARG A 68 2.67 -5.23 -16.95
C ARG A 68 1.94 -3.89 -16.78
N PHE A 69 0.96 -3.82 -15.89
CA PHE A 69 0.31 -2.56 -15.52
C PHE A 69 1.30 -1.58 -14.86
N LEU A 70 2.13 -2.03 -13.94
CA LEU A 70 3.20 -1.23 -13.34
C LEU A 70 4.16 -0.69 -14.40
N GLU A 71 4.57 -1.53 -15.36
CA GLU A 71 5.44 -1.10 -16.48
C GLU A 71 4.75 -0.07 -17.38
N GLN A 72 3.44 -0.20 -17.61
CA GLN A 72 2.65 0.70 -18.45
C GLN A 72 2.32 2.02 -17.76
N THR A 73 2.10 2.00 -16.46
CA THR A 73 1.71 3.16 -15.66
C THR A 73 2.93 3.97 -15.19
N PHE A 74 4.08 3.33 -14.98
CA PHE A 74 5.28 3.97 -14.41
C PHE A 74 6.55 3.86 -15.27
N GLY A 75 6.50 3.19 -16.44
CA GLY A 75 7.64 2.95 -17.33
C GLY A 75 8.34 1.60 -17.08
N THR A 76 9.16 1.16 -18.05
CA THR A 76 9.79 -0.18 -18.04
C THR A 76 10.78 -0.35 -16.87
N PRO A 77 10.54 -1.26 -15.91
CA PRO A 77 11.52 -1.62 -14.90
C PRO A 77 12.54 -2.57 -15.52
N MET A 78 13.82 -2.31 -15.28
CA MET A 78 14.92 -3.22 -15.65
C MET A 78 15.12 -4.32 -14.58
N TYR A 79 14.16 -4.54 -13.68
CA TYR A 79 14.38 -5.13 -12.35
C TYR A 79 13.16 -5.92 -11.81
N ARG A 80 13.38 -6.79 -10.80
CA ARG A 80 12.36 -7.60 -10.11
C ARG A 80 11.38 -6.72 -9.30
N PRO A 81 10.11 -6.58 -9.73
CA PRO A 81 9.15 -5.65 -9.13
C PRO A 81 8.71 -6.05 -7.71
N ASP A 82 8.79 -7.34 -7.40
CA ASP A 82 8.46 -7.95 -6.12
C ASP A 82 9.47 -7.59 -5.03
N GLU A 83 10.76 -7.70 -5.32
CA GLU A 83 11.84 -7.29 -4.40
C GLU A 83 11.73 -5.79 -4.09
N GLN A 84 11.47 -4.96 -5.10
CA GLN A 84 11.29 -3.52 -4.91
C GLN A 84 10.04 -3.19 -4.07
N LEU A 85 8.93 -3.91 -4.27
CA LEU A 85 7.73 -3.72 -3.45
C LEU A 85 7.99 -4.06 -1.98
N VAL A 86 8.72 -5.14 -1.71
CA VAL A 86 9.12 -5.53 -0.35
C VAL A 86 9.99 -4.43 0.29
N ASP A 87 10.95 -3.89 -0.45
CA ASP A 87 11.80 -2.78 0.02
C ASP A 87 11.00 -1.49 0.24
N ASP A 88 10.06 -1.16 -0.65
CA ASP A 88 9.23 0.04 -0.55
C ASP A 88 8.24 -0.03 0.63
N ILE A 89 7.66 -1.21 0.91
CA ILE A 89 6.83 -1.41 2.11
C ILE A 89 7.69 -1.26 3.36
N ALA A 90 8.87 -1.87 3.40
CA ALA A 90 9.78 -1.77 4.54
C ALA A 90 10.20 -0.32 4.80
N ALA A 91 10.53 0.44 3.76
CA ALA A 91 10.90 1.86 3.88
C ALA A 91 9.74 2.67 4.49
N MET A 92 8.53 2.51 3.96
CA MET A 92 7.34 3.22 4.45
C MET A 92 7.04 2.89 5.92
N LEU A 93 7.09 1.62 6.33
CA LEU A 93 6.82 1.24 7.72
C LEU A 93 7.88 1.76 8.68
N ASN A 94 9.15 1.84 8.24
CA ASN A 94 10.22 2.46 9.02
C ASN A 94 10.02 3.97 9.17
N GLU A 95 9.60 4.67 8.10
CA GLU A 95 9.27 6.09 8.15
C GLU A 95 8.12 6.35 9.14
N PHE A 96 7.02 5.59 9.04
CA PHE A 96 5.89 5.69 9.99
C PHE A 96 6.31 5.38 11.43
N SER A 97 7.21 4.41 11.63
CA SER A 97 7.77 4.11 12.95
C SER A 97 8.60 5.26 13.52
N GLY A 98 9.41 5.90 12.67
CA GLY A 98 10.20 7.08 13.02
C GLY A 98 9.32 8.26 13.45
N ASP A 99 8.29 8.55 12.65
CA ASP A 99 7.33 9.65 12.90
C ASP A 99 6.50 9.43 14.17
N LEU A 100 6.11 8.18 14.43
CA LEU A 100 5.39 7.83 15.66
C LEU A 100 6.27 8.00 16.91
N ALA A 101 7.60 7.93 16.77
CA ALA A 101 8.60 8.11 17.84
C ALA A 101 8.33 7.30 19.13
N GLY A 102 7.60 6.18 19.02
CA GLY A 102 7.19 5.38 20.17
C GLY A 102 6.06 5.98 21.00
N GLU A 103 5.24 6.88 20.46
CA GLU A 103 3.97 7.31 21.06
C GLU A 103 2.88 6.24 20.91
N ALA A 104 1.76 6.38 21.64
CA ALA A 104 0.63 5.47 21.50
C ALA A 104 -0.18 5.76 20.22
N VAL A 105 -0.27 7.04 19.85
CA VAL A 105 -0.90 7.57 18.65
C VAL A 105 -0.03 8.71 18.14
N GLY A 106 0.23 8.74 16.83
CA GLY A 106 1.05 9.76 16.20
C GLY A 106 0.46 10.18 14.86
N VAL A 107 0.96 11.31 14.37
CA VAL A 107 0.65 11.80 13.03
C VAL A 107 1.85 11.48 12.15
N VAL A 108 1.61 10.71 11.09
CA VAL A 108 2.64 10.35 10.11
C VAL A 108 2.37 11.05 8.79
N ASP A 109 3.44 11.38 8.09
CA ASP A 109 3.38 12.15 6.87
C ASP A 109 3.20 11.22 5.64
N ALA A 110 1.97 11.16 5.12
CA ALA A 110 1.66 10.34 3.95
C ALA A 110 1.98 11.07 2.64
N THR A 111 2.71 10.40 1.74
CA THR A 111 3.07 10.91 0.42
C THR A 111 2.36 10.14 -0.69
N PRO A 112 2.37 10.61 -1.95
CA PRO A 112 1.92 9.81 -3.09
C PRO A 112 2.63 8.46 -3.21
N LYS A 113 3.90 8.38 -2.74
CA LYS A 113 4.63 7.11 -2.69
C LYS A 113 3.94 6.16 -1.69
N HIS A 114 3.59 6.64 -0.51
CA HIS A 114 2.90 5.83 0.52
C HIS A 114 1.53 5.35 0.04
N HIS A 115 0.76 6.20 -0.66
CA HIS A 115 -0.51 5.77 -1.26
C HIS A 115 -0.30 4.61 -2.26
N LYS A 116 0.65 4.74 -3.19
CA LYS A 116 0.96 3.68 -4.17
C LYS A 116 1.42 2.41 -3.46
N THR A 117 2.33 2.51 -2.50
CA THR A 117 2.85 1.38 -1.74
C THR A 117 1.73 0.63 -1.01
N LEU A 118 0.83 1.34 -0.31
CA LEU A 118 -0.32 0.74 0.38
C LEU A 118 -1.27 0.05 -0.60
N TYR A 119 -1.58 0.67 -1.74
CA TYR A 119 -2.42 0.08 -2.78
C TYR A 119 -1.82 -1.22 -3.33
N PHE A 120 -0.52 -1.22 -3.64
CA PHE A 120 0.17 -2.41 -4.14
C PHE A 120 0.30 -3.49 -3.08
N PHE A 121 0.49 -3.12 -1.81
CA PHE A 121 0.51 -4.09 -0.73
C PHE A 121 -0.84 -4.81 -0.60
N LEU A 122 -1.95 -4.06 -0.61
CA LEU A 122 -3.32 -4.61 -0.59
C LEU A 122 -3.60 -5.52 -1.80
N THR A 123 -3.23 -5.06 -2.99
CA THR A 123 -3.45 -5.82 -4.24
C THR A 123 -2.62 -7.10 -4.26
N SER A 124 -1.38 -7.06 -3.78
CA SER A 124 -0.51 -8.24 -3.69
C SER A 124 -1.00 -9.22 -2.63
N CYS A 125 -1.50 -8.75 -1.48
CA CYS A 125 -2.16 -9.60 -0.49
C CYS A 125 -3.36 -10.34 -1.09
N ARG A 126 -4.19 -9.65 -1.89
CA ARG A 126 -5.31 -10.27 -2.62
C ARG A 126 -4.85 -11.31 -3.63
N ALA A 127 -3.81 -11.00 -4.40
CA ALA A 127 -3.26 -11.91 -5.39
C ALA A 127 -2.70 -13.19 -4.75
N TYR A 128 -1.94 -13.06 -3.65
CA TYR A 128 -1.38 -14.19 -2.93
C TYR A 128 -2.46 -15.04 -2.26
N ARG A 129 -3.47 -14.42 -1.65
CA ARG A 129 -4.61 -15.11 -1.04
C ARG A 129 -5.40 -15.94 -2.06
N SER A 130 -5.51 -15.45 -3.29
CA SER A 130 -6.23 -16.10 -4.39
C SER A 130 -5.40 -17.20 -5.09
N ALA A 131 -4.09 -17.23 -4.87
CA ALA A 131 -3.18 -18.15 -5.54
C ALA A 131 -3.08 -19.48 -4.78
N VAL A 132 -3.69 -20.53 -5.33
CA VAL A 132 -3.76 -21.88 -4.71
C VAL A 132 -2.39 -22.51 -4.41
N HIS A 133 -1.33 -22.08 -5.10
CA HIS A 133 0.03 -22.59 -4.93
C HIS A 133 0.87 -21.79 -3.93
N ILE A 134 0.33 -20.71 -3.36
CA ILE A 134 1.02 -19.84 -2.42
C ILE A 134 0.43 -20.07 -1.03
N GLN A 135 1.29 -20.33 -0.05
CA GLN A 135 0.87 -20.43 1.35
C GLN A 135 0.85 -19.04 1.98
N PHE A 136 -0.18 -18.26 1.66
CA PHE A 136 -0.42 -16.93 2.24
C PHE A 136 -1.75 -16.91 3.00
N ALA A 137 -1.65 -16.86 4.33
CA ALA A 137 -2.79 -16.86 5.24
C ALA A 137 -2.66 -15.73 6.28
N PRO A 138 -2.84 -14.47 5.86
CA PRO A 138 -2.80 -13.34 6.78
C PRO A 138 -3.99 -13.37 7.74
N ASP A 139 -3.84 -12.72 8.89
CA ASP A 139 -4.94 -12.44 9.81
C ASP A 139 -5.93 -11.44 9.16
N GLU A 140 -7.23 -11.63 9.42
CA GLU A 140 -8.30 -10.74 8.95
C GLU A 140 -8.11 -9.34 9.50
N ALA A 141 -7.84 -9.24 10.80
CA ALA A 141 -7.60 -7.97 11.46
C ALA A 141 -6.40 -7.21 10.87
N ALA A 142 -5.41 -7.93 10.33
CA ALA A 142 -4.24 -7.32 9.70
C ALA A 142 -4.56 -6.74 8.32
N ILE A 143 -5.37 -7.43 7.52
CA ILE A 143 -5.85 -6.92 6.23
C ILE A 143 -6.79 -5.73 6.43
N ASP A 144 -7.70 -5.80 7.40
CA ASP A 144 -8.59 -4.71 7.74
C ASP A 144 -7.80 -3.48 8.20
N THR A 145 -6.78 -3.66 9.06
CA THR A 145 -5.88 -2.57 9.49
C THR A 145 -5.17 -1.93 8.31
N LEU A 146 -4.64 -2.73 7.38
CA LEU A 146 -3.99 -2.23 6.17
C LEU A 146 -4.97 -1.43 5.29
N TYR A 147 -6.21 -1.91 5.17
CA TYR A 147 -7.26 -1.23 4.43
C TYR A 147 -7.66 0.09 5.08
N GLU A 148 -7.83 0.13 6.40
CA GLU A 148 -8.17 1.36 7.13
C GLU A 148 -7.09 2.44 6.99
N VAL A 149 -5.81 2.05 7.07
CA VAL A 149 -4.70 2.99 6.85
C VAL A 149 -4.69 3.49 5.41
N TYR A 150 -4.96 2.61 4.44
CA TYR A 150 -5.12 3.01 3.03
C TYR A 150 -6.31 3.97 2.82
N GLU A 151 -7.48 3.69 3.39
CA GLU A 151 -8.64 4.59 3.32
C GLU A 151 -8.32 5.95 3.91
N ARG A 152 -7.61 6.03 5.04
CA ARG A 152 -7.20 7.31 5.62
C ARG A 152 -6.28 8.11 4.69
N VAL A 153 -5.47 7.45 3.86
CA VAL A 153 -4.66 8.14 2.84
C VAL A 153 -5.52 8.57 1.65
N VAL A 154 -6.47 7.74 1.23
CA VAL A 154 -7.38 8.01 0.10
C VAL A 154 -8.40 9.11 0.43
N ASP A 155 -8.99 9.13 1.61
CA ASP A 155 -9.97 10.13 2.03
C ASP A 155 -9.39 11.56 2.06
N GLN A 156 -8.07 11.67 2.12
CA GLN A 156 -7.36 12.95 2.04
C GLN A 156 -7.20 13.44 0.59
N GLU A 157 -7.61 12.67 -0.43
CA GLU A 157 -7.52 13.02 -1.87
C GLU A 157 -8.31 14.29 -2.23
N MET A 158 -9.38 14.63 -1.51
CA MET A 158 -10.13 15.87 -1.79
C MET A 158 -9.31 17.14 -1.51
N TYR A 159 -8.37 17.10 -0.56
CA TYR A 159 -7.47 18.22 -0.28
C TYR A 159 -6.38 18.40 -1.36
N LEU A 160 -6.16 17.36 -2.19
CA LEU A 160 -5.22 17.39 -3.33
C LEU A 160 -5.81 18.03 -4.59
N LYS A 161 -7.14 18.12 -4.73
CA LYS A 161 -7.80 18.71 -5.92
C LYS A 161 -8.01 20.23 -5.84
N ARG A 162 -7.92 20.86 -4.65
CA ARG A 162 -8.12 22.31 -4.47
C ARG A 162 -7.26 22.88 -3.32
N PRO A 163 -6.00 23.25 -3.58
CA PRO A 163 -5.11 23.82 -2.55
C PRO A 163 -5.48 25.24 -2.07
N GLN A 164 -6.46 25.92 -2.68
CA GLN A 164 -6.76 27.34 -2.37
C GLN A 164 -7.72 27.58 -1.19
N THR A 165 -8.40 26.57 -0.64
CA THR A 165 -9.55 26.83 0.25
C THR A 165 -9.38 26.41 1.72
N VAL A 166 -8.20 25.98 2.15
CA VAL A 166 -8.00 25.53 3.56
C VAL A 166 -7.26 26.58 4.42
N LEU A 167 -6.76 27.66 3.83
CA LEU A 167 -6.06 28.74 4.55
C LEU A 167 -6.58 30.16 4.22
N GLU A 168 -7.86 30.30 3.91
CA GLU A 168 -8.56 31.60 3.92
C GLU A 168 -9.83 31.57 4.77
#